data_AF-A0A7S0SM06-F1
#
_entry.id   AF-A0A7S0SM06-F1
#
_cell.length_a   1.000
_cell.length_b   1.000
_cell.length_c   1.000
_cell.angle_alpha   90.00
_cell.angle_beta   90.00
_cell.angle_gamma   90.00
#
_symmetry.space_group_name_H-M   'P 1'
#
loop_
_entity.id
_entity.type
_entity.pdbx_description
1 polymer ?
#
loop_
_entity_poly.entity_id
_entity_poly.type
_entity_poly.pdbx_seq_one_letter_code
_entity_poly.pdbx_strand_id
1 'polypeptide(L)'
;FDEFNRLEEEVLSAVSSQIQVIQAALKSRQPSITFMDREIDVDHNAGIFVTLNPAGKGYGGRSKLPDNLKQLFRSVAMTVPNFELIAEVILLSEGFGTAKVLGTKLVSLFSLSKQLLSPQQHYDWGLRALKTVLSIAGKLLRDARVAAAASSGPAADA
;
A
#
# COMPACT_ATOMS: atom_id res chain seq x y z
N PHE A 1 -6.34 -10.50 2.48
CA PHE A 1 -6.60 -10.02 3.85
C PHE A 1 -5.53 -9.03 4.25
N ASP A 2 -5.93 -7.88 4.80
CA ASP A 2 -5.00 -6.86 5.32
C ASP A 2 -4.80 -7.04 6.84
N GLU A 3 -3.62 -6.70 7.35
CA GLU A 3 -3.25 -6.82 8.78
C GLU A 3 -3.56 -8.18 9.42
N PHE A 4 -3.26 -9.26 8.70
CA PHE A 4 -3.68 -10.62 9.08
C PHE A 4 -3.15 -11.07 10.46
N ASN A 5 -2.04 -10.49 10.93
CA ASN A 5 -1.49 -10.75 12.26
C ASN A 5 -2.17 -10.01 13.42
N ARG A 6 -3.28 -9.32 13.20
CA ARG A 6 -4.14 -8.80 14.29
C ARG A 6 -5.16 -9.81 14.79
N LEU A 7 -5.29 -10.95 14.11
CA LEU A 7 -6.13 -12.05 14.55
C LEU A 7 -5.51 -12.77 15.75
N GLU A 8 -6.37 -13.35 16.57
CA GLU A 8 -5.99 -14.24 17.65
C GLU A 8 -5.30 -15.50 17.12
N GLU A 9 -4.37 -16.04 17.89
CA GLU A 9 -3.57 -17.19 17.47
C GLU A 9 -4.43 -18.44 17.20
N GLU A 10 -5.49 -18.65 17.98
CA GLU A 10 -6.44 -19.74 17.79
C GLU A 10 -7.16 -19.66 16.42
N VAL A 11 -7.59 -18.46 16.04
CA VAL A 11 -8.21 -18.19 14.75
C VAL A 11 -7.22 -18.43 13.62
N LEU A 12 -5.98 -17.96 13.77
CA LEU A 12 -4.91 -18.18 12.77
C LEU A 12 -4.63 -19.67 12.56
N SER A 13 -4.64 -20.45 13.64
CA SER A 13 -4.44 -21.90 13.57
C SER A 13 -5.59 -22.59 12.82
N ALA A 14 -6.84 -22.26 13.14
CA ALA A 14 -8.02 -22.81 12.45
C ALA A 14 -8.02 -22.46 10.95
N VAL A 15 -7.73 -21.20 10.61
CA VAL A 15 -7.66 -20.71 9.23
C VAL A 15 -6.51 -21.38 8.45
N SER A 16 -5.42 -21.78 9.11
CA SER A 16 -4.29 -22.43 8.44
C SER A 16 -4.69 -23.76 7.76
N SER A 17 -5.50 -24.58 8.43
CA SER A 17 -6.00 -25.84 7.88
C SER A 17 -6.89 -25.59 6.65
N GLN A 18 -7.76 -24.57 6.73
CA GLN A 18 -8.64 -24.17 5.63
C GLN A 18 -7.84 -23.71 4.40
N ILE A 19 -6.83 -22.86 4.60
CA ILE A 19 -5.97 -22.38 3.52
C ILE A 19 -5.20 -23.54 2.88
N GLN A 20 -4.72 -24.49 3.68
CA GLN A 20 -3.98 -25.64 3.18
C GLN A 20 -4.85 -26.50 2.24
N VAL A 21 -6.10 -26.76 2.59
CA VAL A 21 -7.05 -27.51 1.74
C VAL A 21 -7.26 -26.80 0.40
N ILE A 22 -7.52 -25.49 0.42
CA ILE A 22 -7.74 -24.69 -0.79
C ILE A 22 -6.49 -24.68 -1.67
N GLN A 23 -5.31 -24.45 -1.08
CA GLN A 23 -4.05 -24.44 -1.83
C GLN A 23 -3.71 -25.80 -2.43
N ALA A 24 -3.99 -26.89 -1.72
CA ALA A 24 -3.76 -28.24 -2.23
C ALA A 24 -4.59 -28.49 -3.50
N ALA A 25 -5.86 -28.12 -3.48
CA ALA A 25 -6.75 -28.27 -4.62
C ALA A 25 -6.40 -27.38 -5.82
N LEU A 26 -5.99 -26.14 -5.55
CA LEU A 26 -5.47 -25.25 -6.61
C LEU A 26 -4.20 -25.82 -7.25
N LYS A 27 -3.28 -26.39 -6.44
CA LYS A 27 -2.04 -27.01 -6.94
C LYS A 27 -2.28 -28.28 -7.73
N SER A 28 -3.21 -29.13 -7.29
CA SER A 28 -3.56 -30.39 -7.97
C SER A 28 -4.58 -30.20 -9.10
N ARG A 29 -5.07 -28.97 -9.32
CA ARG A 29 -6.12 -28.64 -10.29
C ARG A 29 -7.37 -29.50 -10.13
N GLN A 30 -7.77 -29.75 -8.88
CA GLN A 30 -9.03 -30.44 -8.61
C GLN A 30 -10.22 -29.58 -9.04
N PRO A 31 -11.28 -30.18 -9.61
CA PRO A 31 -12.48 -29.45 -10.02
C PRO A 31 -13.35 -29.04 -8.82
N SER A 32 -13.33 -29.81 -7.74
CA SER A 32 -14.09 -29.56 -6.52
C SER A 32 -13.32 -30.01 -5.28
N ILE A 33 -13.69 -29.48 -4.11
CA ILE A 33 -13.17 -29.87 -2.80
C ILE A 33 -14.29 -30.06 -1.79
N THR A 34 -14.06 -30.93 -0.81
CA THR A 34 -14.85 -30.94 0.41
C THR A 34 -14.26 -29.91 1.40
N PHE A 35 -15.02 -28.87 1.69
CA PHE A 35 -14.62 -27.79 2.59
C PHE A 35 -15.74 -27.58 3.62
N MET A 36 -15.41 -27.74 4.92
CA MET A 36 -16.40 -27.66 6.01
C MET A 36 -17.64 -28.54 5.76
N ASP A 37 -17.41 -29.80 5.36
CA ASP A 37 -18.44 -30.80 5.05
C ASP A 37 -19.38 -30.43 3.89
N ARG A 38 -18.95 -29.53 3.01
CA ARG A 38 -19.65 -29.17 1.78
C ARG A 38 -18.77 -29.38 0.57
N GLU A 39 -19.33 -29.90 -0.51
CA GLU A 39 -18.66 -29.89 -1.82
C GLU A 39 -18.75 -28.49 -2.42
N ILE A 40 -17.60 -27.96 -2.82
CA ILE A 40 -17.44 -26.63 -3.42
C ILE A 40 -16.61 -26.78 -4.68
N ASP A 41 -17.10 -26.21 -5.79
CA ASP A 41 -16.33 -26.13 -7.03
C ASP A 41 -15.15 -25.15 -6.87
N VAL A 42 -13.99 -25.53 -7.38
CA VAL A 42 -12.76 -24.76 -7.27
C VAL A 42 -12.59 -23.87 -8.50
N ASP A 43 -12.54 -22.55 -8.29
CA ASP A 43 -12.09 -21.61 -9.32
C ASP A 43 -10.56 -21.54 -9.34
N HIS A 44 -9.94 -22.07 -10.41
CA HIS A 44 -8.48 -22.05 -10.58
C HIS A 44 -7.88 -20.66 -10.79
N ASN A 45 -8.70 -19.63 -10.98
CA ASN A 45 -8.25 -18.22 -11.01
C ASN A 45 -8.20 -17.58 -9.62
N ALA A 46 -8.59 -18.30 -8.56
CA ALA A 46 -8.55 -17.81 -7.19
C ALA A 46 -7.10 -17.71 -6.66
N GLY A 47 -6.86 -16.71 -5.80
CA GLY A 47 -5.57 -16.50 -5.15
C GLY A 47 -5.74 -15.97 -3.72
N ILE A 48 -4.88 -16.41 -2.81
CA ILE A 48 -4.90 -16.01 -1.41
C ILE A 48 -3.67 -15.14 -1.12
N PHE A 49 -3.92 -13.91 -0.66
CA PHE A 49 -2.87 -12.97 -0.28
C PHE A 49 -3.15 -12.41 1.11
N VAL A 50 -2.09 -12.30 1.90
CA VAL A 50 -2.12 -11.69 3.23
C VAL A 50 -1.05 -10.62 3.32
N THR A 51 -1.37 -9.50 3.95
CA THR A 51 -0.36 -8.51 4.35
C THR A 51 -0.15 -8.60 5.85
N LEU A 52 1.09 -8.33 6.25
CA LEU A 52 1.55 -8.45 7.62
C LEU A 52 2.39 -7.23 7.91
N ASN A 53 2.01 -6.48 8.93
CA ASN A 53 2.87 -5.44 9.45
C ASN A 53 3.77 -6.05 10.54
N PRO A 54 5.05 -5.67 10.64
CA PRO A 54 5.95 -6.26 11.62
C PRO A 54 5.41 -6.06 13.05
N ALA A 55 5.50 -7.13 13.87
CA ALA A 55 5.23 -7.10 15.30
C ALA A 55 6.42 -6.43 16.02
N GLY A 56 6.55 -5.12 15.87
CA GLY A 56 7.60 -4.30 16.51
C GLY A 56 7.07 -3.56 17.74
N LYS A 57 7.99 -3.11 18.61
CA LYS A 57 7.70 -2.45 19.90
C LYS A 57 6.75 -1.23 19.85
N GLY A 58 6.55 -0.62 18.68
CA GLY A 58 5.68 0.55 18.48
C GLY A 58 4.27 0.22 17.97
N TYR A 59 3.97 -1.04 17.65
CA TYR A 59 2.68 -1.47 17.11
C TYR A 59 2.15 -2.66 17.91
N GLY A 60 1.53 -2.37 19.06
CA GLY A 60 0.94 -3.38 19.93
C GLY A 60 -0.21 -4.16 19.27
N GLY A 61 -0.57 -5.30 19.86
CA GLY A 61 -1.71 -6.11 19.40
C GLY A 61 -1.46 -6.90 18.11
N ARG A 62 -0.21 -7.26 17.82
CA ARG A 62 0.17 -8.08 16.66
C ARG A 62 0.76 -9.41 17.12
N SER A 63 0.09 -10.50 16.75
CA SER A 63 0.52 -11.88 17.02
C SER A 63 1.66 -12.26 16.06
N LYS A 64 2.58 -13.12 16.51
CA LYS A 64 3.48 -13.80 15.57
C LYS A 64 2.66 -14.84 14.82
N LEU A 65 2.88 -14.97 13.52
CA LEU A 65 2.25 -16.06 12.78
C LEU A 65 2.84 -17.40 13.22
N PRO A 66 1.99 -18.42 13.39
CA PRO A 66 2.41 -19.81 13.49
C PRO A 66 3.28 -20.22 12.29
N ASP A 67 4.30 -21.07 12.52
CA ASP A 67 5.26 -21.43 11.47
C ASP A 67 4.64 -22.28 10.34
N ASN A 68 3.66 -23.13 10.67
CA ASN A 68 2.86 -23.86 9.68
C ASN A 68 2.16 -22.90 8.71
N LEU A 69 1.62 -21.79 9.22
CA LEU A 69 0.94 -20.79 8.41
C LEU A 69 1.91 -19.99 7.55
N LYS A 70 3.11 -19.66 8.07
CA LYS A 70 4.17 -19.03 7.27
C LYS A 70 4.59 -19.89 6.08
N GLN A 71 4.66 -21.21 6.25
CA GLN A 71 5.04 -22.14 5.18
C GLN A 71 4.03 -22.19 4.03
N LEU A 72 2.75 -21.86 4.28
CA LEU A 72 1.72 -21.78 3.23
C LEU A 72 1.89 -20.55 2.32
N PHE A 73 2.69 -19.57 2.71
CA PHE A 73 2.85 -18.32 1.96
C PHE A 73 4.29 -18.14 1.48
N ARG A 74 4.43 -17.48 0.33
CA ARG A 74 5.71 -16.95 -0.12
C ARG A 74 5.90 -15.55 0.45
N SER A 75 6.87 -15.39 1.34
CA SER A 75 7.22 -14.09 1.92
C SER A 75 7.81 -13.15 0.87
N VAL A 76 7.40 -11.89 0.91
CA VAL A 76 7.96 -10.80 0.10
C VAL A 76 8.33 -9.64 1.02
N ALA A 77 9.57 -9.17 0.94
CA ALA A 77 10.04 -8.05 1.74
C ALA A 77 9.66 -6.72 1.08
N MET A 78 8.87 -5.89 1.79
CA MET A 78 8.39 -4.58 1.33
C MET A 78 8.93 -3.43 2.21
N THR A 79 10.19 -3.52 2.65
CA THR A 79 10.73 -2.67 3.73
C THR A 79 11.02 -1.23 3.36
N VAL A 80 11.53 -0.94 2.15
CA VAL A 80 11.94 0.41 1.75
C VAL A 80 11.48 0.70 0.32
N PRO A 81 10.45 1.55 0.12
CA PRO A 81 10.09 2.02 -1.22
C PRO A 81 11.05 3.13 -1.69
N ASN A 82 11.10 3.36 -3.00
CA ASN A 82 11.85 4.48 -3.58
C ASN A 82 10.97 5.75 -3.59
N PHE A 83 11.18 6.62 -2.60
CA PHE A 83 10.38 7.85 -2.42
C PHE A 83 10.59 8.84 -3.57
N GLU A 84 11.81 8.95 -4.11
CA GLU A 84 12.14 9.91 -5.18
C GLU A 84 11.43 9.55 -6.47
N LEU A 85 11.54 8.28 -6.88
CA LEU A 85 10.87 7.78 -8.08
C LEU A 85 9.35 7.93 -7.98
N ILE A 86 8.77 7.59 -6.81
CA ILE A 86 7.34 7.75 -6.59
C ILE A 86 6.92 9.22 -6.68
N ALA A 87 7.66 10.14 -6.04
CA ALA A 87 7.36 11.56 -6.08
C ALA A 87 7.46 12.14 -7.50
N GLU A 88 8.51 11.78 -8.24
CA GLU A 88 8.70 12.21 -9.63
C GLU A 88 7.55 11.75 -10.52
N VAL A 89 7.19 10.46 -10.47
CA VAL A 89 6.13 9.90 -11.32
C VAL A 89 4.77 10.53 -11.00
N ILE A 90 4.44 10.72 -9.72
CA ILE A 90 3.17 11.36 -9.34
C ILE A 90 3.14 12.81 -9.83
N LEU A 91 4.18 13.61 -9.58
CA LEU A 91 4.24 15.00 -10.05
C LEU A 91 4.15 15.09 -11.57
N LEU A 92 4.84 14.20 -12.29
CA LEU A 92 4.76 14.17 -13.75
C LEU A 92 3.34 13.85 -14.21
N SER A 93 2.66 12.90 -13.57
CA SER A 93 1.27 12.52 -13.89
C SER A 93 0.25 13.63 -13.63
N GLU A 94 0.52 14.51 -12.66
CA GLU A 94 -0.29 15.71 -12.39
C GLU A 94 0.01 16.87 -13.38
N GLY A 95 1.05 16.72 -14.21
CA GLY A 95 1.42 17.68 -15.26
C GLY A 95 2.40 18.75 -14.82
N PHE A 96 3.24 18.49 -13.81
CA PHE A 96 4.36 19.36 -13.44
C PHE A 96 5.53 19.19 -14.43
N GLY A 97 5.98 20.28 -15.05
CA GLY A 97 7.10 20.24 -16.01
C GLY A 97 8.48 19.99 -15.39
N THR A 98 8.66 20.29 -14.11
CA THR A 98 9.93 20.13 -13.36
C THR A 98 9.85 19.04 -12.29
N ALA A 99 9.03 18.01 -12.52
CA ALA A 99 8.70 16.94 -11.57
C ALA A 99 9.92 16.29 -10.92
N LYS A 100 10.97 15.98 -11.69
CA LYS A 100 12.22 15.38 -11.17
C LYS A 100 12.88 16.22 -10.09
N VAL A 101 13.11 17.51 -10.39
CA VAL A 101 13.78 18.45 -9.46
C VAL A 101 12.92 18.67 -8.21
N LEU A 102 11.61 18.80 -8.39
CA LEU A 102 10.66 18.97 -7.29
C LEU A 102 10.59 17.73 -6.39
N GLY A 103 10.54 16.53 -6.99
CA GLY A 103 10.51 15.25 -6.28
C GLY A 103 11.74 15.07 -5.39
N THR A 104 12.94 15.26 -5.94
CA THR A 104 14.20 15.17 -5.15
C THR A 104 14.22 16.16 -3.99
N LYS A 105 13.80 17.42 -4.22
CA LYS A 105 13.73 18.44 -3.17
C LYS A 105 12.75 18.05 -2.06
N LEU A 106 11.57 17.56 -2.43
CA LEU A 106 10.53 17.16 -1.48
C LEU A 106 10.97 15.97 -0.63
N VAL A 107 11.59 14.96 -1.24
CA VAL A 107 12.11 13.80 -0.50
C VAL A 107 13.28 14.20 0.40
N SER A 108 14.18 15.07 -0.08
CA SER A 108 15.26 15.63 0.74
C SER A 108 14.71 16.38 1.96
N LEU A 109 13.67 17.19 1.78
CA LEU A 109 12.99 17.89 2.87
C LEU A 109 12.44 16.90 3.90
N PHE A 110 11.69 15.88 3.48
CA PHE A 110 11.15 14.85 4.38
C PHE A 110 12.27 14.12 5.15
N SER A 111 13.35 13.77 4.46
CA SER A 111 14.51 13.11 5.05
C SER A 111 15.20 13.99 6.10
N LEU A 112 15.49 15.25 5.75
CA LEU A 112 16.13 16.21 6.65
C LEU A 112 15.23 16.54 7.85
N SER A 113 13.93 16.76 7.63
CA SER A 113 12.98 17.01 8.72
C SER A 113 12.90 15.84 9.69
N LYS A 114 12.93 14.60 9.19
CA LYS A 114 12.98 13.40 10.05
C LYS A 114 14.27 13.32 10.87
N GLN A 115 15.40 13.78 10.33
CA GLN A 115 16.72 13.67 10.97
C GLN A 115 17.00 14.82 11.96
N LEU A 116 16.54 16.03 11.64
CA LEU A 116 16.95 17.25 12.34
C LEU A 116 15.90 17.78 13.33
N LEU A 117 14.62 17.45 13.15
CA LEU A 117 13.57 17.87 14.07
C LEU A 117 13.52 16.96 15.30
N SER A 118 12.89 17.46 16.36
CA SER A 118 12.68 16.68 17.58
C SER A 118 11.84 15.42 17.28
N PRO A 119 12.17 14.27 17.90
CA PRO A 119 11.45 13.02 17.66
C PRO A 119 10.12 13.03 18.41
N GLN A 120 9.07 13.54 17.77
CA GLN A 120 7.71 13.52 18.31
C GLN A 120 6.92 12.32 17.79
N GLN A 121 6.12 11.70 18.65
CA GLN A 121 5.31 10.52 18.31
C GLN A 121 4.27 10.79 17.20
N HIS A 122 3.77 12.03 17.12
CA HIS A 122 2.72 12.41 16.18
C HIS A 122 3.27 12.84 14.80
N TYR A 123 4.59 12.87 14.60
CA TYR A 123 5.17 13.18 13.29
C TYR A 123 5.14 11.96 12.36
N ASP A 124 4.63 12.15 11.14
CA ASP A 124 4.64 11.15 10.07
C ASP A 124 5.46 11.66 8.87
N TRP A 125 6.66 11.12 8.70
CA TRP A 125 7.55 11.35 7.55
C TRP A 125 7.49 10.20 6.54
N GLY A 126 6.46 9.35 6.62
CA GLY A 126 6.30 8.17 5.78
C GLY A 126 5.71 8.48 4.40
N LEU A 127 5.60 7.43 3.58
CA LEU A 127 5.08 7.52 2.21
C LEU A 127 3.63 8.03 2.15
N ARG A 128 2.83 7.78 3.20
CA ARG A 128 1.45 8.28 3.29
C ARG A 128 1.42 9.80 3.33
N ALA A 129 2.20 10.42 4.22
CA ALA A 129 2.31 11.87 4.31
C ALA A 129 2.84 12.47 2.99
N LEU A 130 3.87 11.86 2.39
CA LEU A 130 4.39 12.29 1.09
C LEU A 130 3.30 12.26 -0.01
N LYS A 131 2.55 11.15 -0.12
CA LYS A 131 1.46 11.01 -1.11
C LYS A 131 0.39 12.08 -0.93
N THR A 132 0.03 12.41 0.32
CA THR A 132 -0.94 13.47 0.61
C THR A 132 -0.47 14.82 0.09
N VAL A 133 0.79 15.20 0.35
CA VAL A 133 1.37 16.46 -0.15
C VAL A 133 1.34 16.51 -1.68
N LEU A 134 1.74 15.43 -2.34
CA LEU A 134 1.75 15.34 -3.80
C LEU A 134 0.33 15.48 -4.40
N SER A 135 -0.65 14.81 -3.81
CA SER A 135 -2.05 14.90 -4.26
C SER A 135 -2.63 16.30 -4.08
N ILE A 136 -2.31 16.98 -2.98
CA ILE A 136 -2.71 18.37 -2.76
C ILE A 136 -2.04 19.29 -3.78
N ALA A 137 -0.76 19.10 -4.07
CA ALA A 137 -0.05 19.88 -5.09
C ALA A 137 -0.69 19.73 -6.48
N GLY A 138 -1.06 18.51 -6.88
CA GLY A 138 -1.79 18.25 -8.12
C GLY A 138 -3.14 18.96 -8.17
N LYS A 139 -3.92 18.90 -7.09
CA LYS A 139 -5.20 19.63 -6.98
C LYS A 139 -5.00 21.13 -7.15
N LEU A 140 -4.03 21.73 -6.46
CA LEU A 140 -3.75 23.17 -6.55
C LEU A 140 -3.32 23.59 -7.97
N LEU A 141 -2.53 22.76 -8.66
CA LEU A 141 -2.14 23.02 -10.04
C LEU A 141 -3.37 23.04 -10.97
N ARG A 142 -4.30 22.09 -10.80
CA ARG A 142 -5.53 22.03 -11.58
C ARG A 142 -6.42 23.25 -11.30
N ASP A 143 -6.61 23.59 -10.03
CA ASP A 143 -7.45 24.74 -9.64
C ASP A 143 -6.86 26.05 -10.19
N ALA A 144 -5.53 26.21 -10.16
CA ALA A 144 -4.84 27.35 -10.76
C ALA A 144 -5.00 27.41 -12.28
N ARG A 145 -4.95 26.27 -12.98
CA ARG A 145 -5.19 26.20 -14.44
C ARG A 145 -6.62 26.60 -14.79
N VAL A 146 -7.61 26.14 -14.02
CA VAL A 146 -9.02 26.51 -14.22
C VAL A 146 -9.21 28.01 -13.99
N ALA A 147 -8.63 28.56 -12.93
CA ALA A 147 -8.68 30.00 -12.64
C ALA A 147 -8.02 30.82 -13.77
N ALA A 148 -6.86 30.39 -14.26
CA ALA A 148 -6.17 31.05 -15.37
C ALA A 148 -7.00 31.04 -16.67
N ALA A 149 -7.64 29.90 -16.99
CA ALA A 149 -8.51 29.78 -18.16
C ALA A 149 -9.78 30.64 -18.04
N ALA A 150 -10.33 30.78 -16.83
CA ALA A 150 -11.47 31.67 -16.59
C ALA A 150 -11.10 33.16 -16.71
N SER A 151 -9.85 33.52 -16.37
CA SER A 151 -9.35 34.90 -16.53
C SER A 151 -8.99 35.27 -17.97
N SER A 152 -8.79 34.30 -18.86
CA SER A 152 -8.47 34.50 -20.27
C SER A 152 -9.71 34.49 -21.17
N GLY A 153 -10.79 35.17 -20.77
CA GLY A 153 -12.04 35.27 -21.54
C GLY A 153 -11.82 35.64 -23.02
N PRO A 154 -12.76 35.30 -23.92
CA PRO A 154 -12.52 35.28 -25.36
C PRO A 154 -11.99 36.64 -25.81
N ALA A 155 -10.88 36.63 -26.56
CA ALA A 155 -10.43 37.80 -27.28
C ALA A 155 -11.64 38.35 -28.04
N ALA A 156 -12.06 39.57 -27.68
CA ALA A 156 -13.14 40.25 -28.37
C ALA A 156 -12.68 40.45 -29.82
N ASP A 157 -13.23 39.65 -30.73
CA ASP A 157 -13.16 39.89 -32.16
C ASP A 157 -13.81 41.25 -32.41
N ALA A 158 -12.97 42.25 -32.67
CA ALA A 158 -13.32 43.60 -33.10
C ALA A 158 -12.98 43.77 -34.58
#